data_AF-A0A0J6WS96-F1
#
_entry.id   AF-A0A0J6WS96-F1
#
_cell.length_a   1.000
_cell.length_b   1.000
_cell.length_c   1.000
_cell.angle_alpha   90.00
_cell.angle_beta   90.00
_cell.angle_gamma   90.00
#
_symmetry.space_group_name_H-M   'P 1'
#
loop_
_entity.id
_entity.type
_entity.pdbx_description
1 polymer ?
#
loop_
_entity_poly.entity_id
_entity_poly.type
_entity_poly.pdbx_seq_one_letter_code
_entity_poly.pdbx_strand_id
1 'polypeptide(L)'
;MELIKKNIQDLIPAAYNPRKDLQPGDPEYEKLKRSLDEFGYVEPVIWNKRTGNVVGGHQRLKVLQQEGISEIDCVVIDMDTEKEKALNIALNKISGDWDTDKLALLITDLQGSDFDVSLTGFDPAELDDLFKDDIKDGVHDDDFDVDAELKKPVFSKTGDVWQLGTHRLFCGDSTQPEAYQRLLQGAPVNLVVTDPPYNVNYEGRAGKIKNDHLQNDKFYEFLLAAFTCMHTVMADDASIYVFHADTEGLNFRKAFSDAGFYLSGCCIWKKQSLVLGRSPYQWQHEPVLYGWKKKGKHEWYTGRKESTIWEFDKPKKNTDHPTMKPIPLLAYPLLNSSMTGCTVLDPFGGSGSTLLACEQTKRRCYMVELDEKFCDVIVKRYIEQVGSSEQVTVTRNGKTYTYTEVEAT
;
A
#
# COMPACT_ATOMS: atom_id res chain seq x y z
N MET A 1 15.73 34.70 29.94
CA MET A 1 14.42 34.17 30.36
C MET A 1 14.64 33.34 31.61
N GLU A 2 13.76 33.48 32.58
CA GLU A 2 13.84 32.77 33.86
C GLU A 2 12.86 31.58 33.82
N LEU A 3 13.25 30.46 34.43
CA LEU A 3 12.37 29.31 34.65
C LEU A 3 11.87 29.35 36.09
N ILE A 4 10.56 29.31 36.29
CA ILE A 4 9.96 29.23 37.63
C ILE A 4 9.00 28.04 37.70
N LYS A 5 8.88 27.44 38.87
CA LYS A 5 7.77 26.51 39.14
C LYS A 5 6.50 27.28 39.49
N LYS A 6 5.38 26.84 38.93
CA LYS A 6 4.05 27.40 39.15
C LYS A 6 3.05 26.29 39.41
N ASN A 7 2.10 26.56 40.30
CA ASN A 7 0.93 25.71 40.42
C ASN A 7 0.13 25.78 39.11
N ILE A 8 -0.27 24.63 38.60
CA ILE A 8 -0.93 24.54 37.30
C ILE A 8 -2.29 25.24 37.28
N GLN A 9 -2.94 25.37 38.44
CA GLN A 9 -4.24 26.04 38.59
C GLN A 9 -4.13 27.57 38.47
N ASP A 10 -2.93 28.12 38.68
CA ASP A 10 -2.66 29.55 38.54
C ASP A 10 -2.34 29.93 37.08
N LEU A 11 -2.22 28.94 36.19
CA LEU A 11 -1.87 29.14 34.79
C LEU A 11 -3.13 29.30 33.95
N ILE A 12 -3.49 30.56 33.69
CA ILE A 12 -4.68 30.92 32.92
C ILE A 12 -4.36 30.92 31.43
N PRO A 13 -5.00 30.06 30.61
CA PRO A 13 -4.84 30.08 29.16
C PRO A 13 -5.28 31.43 28.58
N ALA A 14 -4.47 32.02 27.69
CA ALA A 14 -4.87 33.23 26.98
C ALA A 14 -6.14 33.00 26.14
N ALA A 15 -7.22 33.75 26.45
CA ALA A 15 -8.52 33.62 25.77
C ALA A 15 -8.50 33.95 24.27
N TYR A 16 -7.49 34.69 23.81
CA TYR A 16 -7.30 35.05 22.40
C TYR A 16 -6.47 34.03 21.61
N ASN A 17 -6.02 32.93 22.23
CA ASN A 17 -5.23 31.92 21.55
C ASN A 17 -6.04 31.29 20.39
N PRO A 18 -5.53 31.31 19.15
CA PRO A 18 -6.31 30.90 17.98
C PRO A 18 -6.37 29.38 17.75
N ARG A 19 -5.58 28.57 18.48
CA ARG A 19 -5.63 27.10 18.35
C ARG A 19 -6.89 26.52 18.98
N LYS A 20 -7.43 25.47 18.36
CA LYS A 20 -8.53 24.68 18.90
C LYS A 20 -8.09 24.04 20.23
N ASP A 21 -8.99 24.04 21.21
CA ASP A 21 -8.77 23.37 22.49
C ASP A 21 -8.79 21.85 22.28
N LEU A 22 -7.70 21.17 22.68
CA LEU A 22 -7.58 19.72 22.58
C LEU A 22 -8.36 19.03 23.69
N GLN A 23 -9.05 17.95 23.35
CA GLN A 23 -9.72 17.07 24.31
C GLN A 23 -9.07 15.68 24.36
N PRO A 24 -9.15 14.98 25.50
CA PRO A 24 -8.81 13.56 25.56
C PRO A 24 -9.52 12.76 24.45
N GLY A 25 -8.78 11.91 23.74
CA GLY A 25 -9.25 11.19 22.56
C GLY A 25 -9.02 11.88 21.21
N ASP A 26 -8.67 13.17 21.17
CA ASP A 26 -8.23 13.81 19.93
C ASP A 26 -6.86 13.24 19.49
N PRO A 27 -6.61 12.98 18.19
CA PRO A 27 -5.33 12.40 17.74
C PRO A 27 -4.09 13.17 18.19
N GLU A 28 -4.14 14.51 18.10
CA GLU A 28 -3.07 15.40 18.52
C GLU A 28 -2.89 15.44 20.05
N TYR A 29 -3.96 15.25 20.81
CA TYR A 29 -3.89 15.11 22.27
C TYR A 29 -3.12 13.85 22.64
N GLU A 30 -3.49 12.72 22.03
CA GLU A 30 -2.86 11.43 22.30
C GLU A 30 -1.39 11.39 21.84
N LYS A 31 -1.08 12.00 20.69
CA LYS A 31 0.33 12.19 20.22
C LYS A 31 1.14 12.97 21.26
N LEU A 32 0.61 14.10 21.74
CA LEU A 32 1.30 14.94 22.72
C LEU A 32 1.44 14.28 24.09
N LYS A 33 0.42 13.54 24.53
CA LYS A 33 0.46 12.77 25.78
C LYS A 33 1.56 11.70 25.73
N ARG A 34 1.62 10.88 24.68
CA ARG A 34 2.70 9.87 24.52
C ARG A 34 4.09 10.51 24.55
N SER A 35 4.27 11.65 23.89
CA SER A 35 5.53 12.39 23.92
C SER A 35 5.90 12.86 25.32
N LEU A 36 4.94 13.37 26.10
CA LEU A 36 5.17 13.79 27.49
C LEU A 36 5.44 12.60 28.43
N ASP A 37 4.78 11.47 28.23
CA ASP A 37 4.97 10.27 29.06
C ASP A 37 6.36 9.65 28.84
N GLU A 38 6.83 9.62 27.59
CA GLU A 38 8.13 9.04 27.23
C GLU A 38 9.31 9.98 27.51
N PHE A 39 9.27 11.20 26.96
CA PHE A 39 10.41 12.12 27.02
C PHE A 39 10.35 13.06 28.22
N GLY A 40 9.21 13.09 28.92
CA GLY A 40 8.95 14.03 29.98
C GLY A 40 8.59 15.43 29.48
N TYR A 41 8.41 16.34 30.45
CA TYR A 41 8.11 17.74 30.18
C TYR A 41 9.38 18.53 29.84
N VAL A 42 9.80 18.44 28.57
CA VAL A 42 11.06 19.03 28.08
C VAL A 42 10.94 20.47 27.58
N GLU A 43 9.75 20.89 27.13
CA GLU A 43 9.50 22.23 26.59
C GLU A 43 8.50 23.00 27.47
N PRO A 44 8.99 23.89 28.36
CA PRO A 44 8.13 24.57 29.31
C PRO A 44 7.09 25.49 28.66
N VAL A 45 5.94 25.66 29.32
CA VAL A 45 4.93 26.64 28.95
C VAL A 45 5.47 28.05 29.17
N ILE A 46 5.03 28.98 28.33
CA ILE A 46 5.46 30.38 28.40
C ILE A 46 4.39 31.18 29.13
N TRP A 47 4.75 31.80 30.25
CA TRP A 47 3.84 32.55 31.10
C TRP A 47 4.27 34.03 31.20
N ASN A 48 3.34 34.95 30.98
CA ASN A 48 3.61 36.38 31.14
C ASN A 48 3.27 36.84 32.55
N LYS A 49 4.29 37.28 33.29
CA LYS A 49 4.11 37.74 34.68
C LYS A 49 3.28 39.01 34.81
N ARG A 50 3.20 39.82 33.75
CA ARG A 50 2.47 41.09 33.77
C ARG A 50 0.96 40.90 33.67
N THR A 51 0.52 39.92 32.88
CA THR A 51 -0.90 39.66 32.61
C THR A 51 -1.44 38.44 33.34
N GLY A 52 -0.55 37.52 33.75
CA GLY A 52 -0.94 36.23 34.32
C GLY A 52 -1.27 35.16 33.27
N ASN A 53 -1.18 35.48 31.98
CA ASN A 53 -1.59 34.56 30.91
C ASN A 53 -0.49 33.59 30.49
N VAL A 54 -0.91 32.40 30.07
CA VAL A 54 -0.09 31.48 29.27
C VAL A 54 -0.12 31.93 27.81
N VAL A 55 1.06 32.17 27.25
CA VAL A 55 1.30 32.75 25.93
C VAL A 55 1.70 31.68 24.91
N GLY A 56 2.29 30.58 25.37
CA GLY A 56 2.66 29.43 24.53
C GLY A 56 2.65 28.12 25.33
N GLY A 57 2.48 26.99 24.63
CA GLY A 57 2.39 25.67 25.25
C GLY A 57 0.99 25.30 25.76
N HIS A 58 -0.08 25.96 25.28
CA HIS A 58 -1.47 25.70 25.72
C HIS A 58 -1.90 24.24 25.63
N GLN A 59 -1.50 23.56 24.55
CA GLN A 59 -1.83 22.14 24.36
C GLN A 59 -1.12 21.24 25.37
N ARG A 60 0.16 21.52 25.70
CA ARG A 60 0.89 20.80 26.75
C ARG A 60 0.26 21.05 28.12
N LEU A 61 -0.07 22.31 28.42
CA LEU A 61 -0.74 22.67 29.67
C LEU A 61 -2.03 21.85 29.85
N LYS A 62 -2.82 21.70 28.78
CA LYS A 62 -4.06 20.92 28.81
C LYS A 62 -3.82 19.46 29.16
N VAL A 63 -2.85 18.81 28.52
CA VAL A 63 -2.48 17.41 28.83
C VAL A 63 -2.02 17.30 30.28
N LEU A 64 -1.10 18.16 30.72
CA LEU A 64 -0.55 18.16 32.09
C LEU A 64 -1.64 18.39 33.15
N GLN A 65 -2.63 19.24 32.86
CA GLN A 65 -3.78 19.46 33.73
C GLN A 65 -4.63 18.20 33.89
N GLN A 66 -4.83 17.44 32.81
CA GLN A 66 -5.63 16.20 32.86
C GLN A 66 -4.89 15.02 33.49
N GLU A 67 -3.57 14.98 33.39
CA GLU A 67 -2.73 14.01 34.12
C GLU A 67 -2.62 14.32 35.63
N GLY A 68 -3.24 15.41 36.10
CA GLY A 68 -3.29 15.76 37.52
C GLY A 68 -1.97 16.29 38.09
N ILE A 69 -1.07 16.79 37.24
CA ILE A 69 0.20 17.39 37.67
C ILE A 69 -0.08 18.70 38.40
N SER A 70 0.43 18.84 39.63
CA SER A 70 0.15 20.02 40.47
C SER A 70 1.03 21.23 40.17
N GLU A 71 2.30 21.01 39.81
CA GLU A 71 3.28 22.06 39.55
C GLU A 71 4.11 21.75 38.30
N ILE A 72 4.35 22.79 37.49
CA ILE A 72 5.17 22.68 36.27
C ILE A 72 6.15 23.84 36.17
N ASP A 73 7.28 23.60 35.51
CA ASP A 73 8.22 24.67 35.14
C ASP A 73 7.63 25.56 34.03
N CYS A 74 7.84 26.86 34.12
CA CYS A 74 7.34 27.86 33.19
C CYS A 74 8.46 28.83 32.79
N VAL A 75 8.57 29.14 31.51
CA VAL A 75 9.39 30.25 31.03
C VAL A 75 8.66 31.56 31.31
N VAL A 76 9.29 32.45 32.07
CA VAL A 76 8.73 33.75 32.42
C VAL A 76 9.10 34.80 31.40
N ILE A 77 8.08 35.53 30.93
CA ILE A 77 8.24 36.76 30.16
C ILE A 77 7.59 37.94 30.86
N ASP A 78 8.02 39.15 30.50
CA ASP A 78 7.47 40.40 31.00
C ASP A 78 7.24 41.35 29.82
N MET A 79 6.04 41.31 29.27
CA MET A 79 5.69 42.07 28.06
C MET A 79 4.32 42.71 28.22
N ASP A 80 4.10 43.81 27.52
CA ASP A 80 2.76 44.38 27.35
C ASP A 80 1.84 43.44 26.56
N THR A 81 0.54 43.69 26.64
CA THR A 81 -0.51 42.86 26.02
C THR A 81 -0.42 42.80 24.50
N GLU A 82 0.09 43.85 23.83
CA GLU A 82 0.22 43.86 22.37
C GLU A 82 1.33 42.91 21.91
N LYS A 83 2.50 43.00 22.55
CA LYS A 83 3.61 42.09 22.30
C LYS A 83 3.30 40.66 22.72
N GLU A 84 2.54 40.47 23.80
CA GLU A 84 2.06 39.15 24.23
C GLU A 84 1.23 38.47 23.13
N LYS A 85 0.24 39.19 22.57
CA LYS A 85 -0.60 38.68 21.47
C LYS A 85 0.23 38.38 20.22
N ALA A 86 1.15 39.27 19.87
CA ALA A 86 2.05 39.06 18.72
C ALA A 86 2.92 37.80 18.91
N LEU A 87 3.45 37.59 20.12
CA LEU A 87 4.22 36.41 20.45
C LEU A 87 3.37 35.14 20.41
N ASN A 88 2.14 35.18 20.93
CA ASN A 88 1.22 34.05 20.84
C ASN A 88 0.97 33.63 19.38
N ILE A 89 0.74 34.59 18.47
CA ILE A 89 0.59 34.29 17.04
C ILE A 89 1.88 33.71 16.46
N ALA A 90 3.03 34.32 16.78
CA ALA A 90 4.33 33.90 16.28
C ALA A 90 4.64 32.44 16.67
N LEU A 91 4.46 32.06 17.93
CA LEU A 91 4.68 30.70 18.43
C LEU A 91 3.75 29.67 17.79
N ASN A 92 2.55 30.09 17.37
CA ASN A 92 1.59 29.22 16.71
C ASN A 92 1.83 29.08 15.19
N LYS A 93 2.52 30.05 14.56
CA LYS A 93 2.69 30.12 13.09
C LYS A 93 4.12 29.82 12.61
N ILE A 94 5.13 30.15 13.41
CA ILE A 94 6.53 29.94 13.06
C ILE A 94 6.89 28.49 13.36
N SER A 95 6.53 27.61 12.45
CA SER A 95 7.09 26.26 12.31
C SER A 95 7.86 26.23 11.00
N GLY A 96 9.13 25.84 11.01
CA GLY A 96 9.88 25.63 9.77
C GLY A 96 9.35 24.43 9.00
N ASP A 97 9.58 24.40 7.68
CA ASP A 97 9.35 23.21 6.87
C ASP A 97 10.44 22.17 7.15
N TRP A 98 10.09 20.90 7.03
CA TRP A 98 11.06 19.81 7.11
C TRP A 98 11.90 19.72 5.84
N ASP A 99 13.18 19.39 6.02
CA ASP A 99 13.98 18.80 4.95
C ASP A 99 13.64 17.30 4.93
N THR A 100 12.85 16.89 3.93
CA THR A 100 12.26 15.54 3.85
C THR A 100 13.33 14.46 3.82
N ASP A 101 14.44 14.69 3.11
CA ASP A 101 15.52 13.72 2.96
C ASP A 101 16.23 13.51 4.30
N LYS A 102 16.51 14.61 5.02
CA LYS A 102 17.11 14.52 6.36
C LYS A 102 16.16 13.89 7.37
N LEU A 103 14.87 14.20 7.27
CA LEU A 103 13.85 13.64 8.15
C LEU A 103 13.70 12.13 7.92
N ALA A 104 13.61 11.69 6.67
CA ALA A 104 13.55 10.28 6.29
C ALA A 104 14.77 9.51 6.80
N LEU A 105 15.98 10.08 6.64
CA LEU A 105 17.22 9.48 7.14
C LEU A 105 17.24 9.37 8.66
N LEU A 106 16.79 10.40 9.38
CA LEU A 106 16.71 10.40 10.84
C LEU A 106 15.69 9.38 11.36
N ILE A 107 14.51 9.31 10.75
CA ILE A 107 13.49 8.30 11.09
C ILE A 107 14.03 6.89 10.84
N THR A 108 14.74 6.67 9.73
CA THR A 108 15.37 5.38 9.40
C THR A 108 16.41 4.98 10.44
N ASP A 109 17.25 5.91 10.89
CA ASP A 109 18.25 5.69 11.94
C ASP A 109 17.59 5.30 13.27
N LEU A 110 16.49 5.99 13.65
CA LEU A 110 15.69 5.64 14.82
C LEU A 110 15.09 4.22 14.70
N GLN A 111 14.50 3.85 13.55
CA GLN A 111 13.97 2.50 13.33
C GLN A 111 15.05 1.41 13.45
N GLY A 112 16.27 1.67 12.97
CA GLY A 112 17.40 0.75 13.09
C GLY A 112 17.85 0.50 14.54
N SER A 113 17.41 1.32 15.48
CA SER A 113 17.75 1.23 16.91
C SER A 113 16.66 0.58 17.78
N ASP A 114 15.68 -0.12 17.18
CA ASP A 114 14.46 -0.65 17.83
C ASP A 114 13.62 0.44 18.54
N PHE A 115 13.72 1.69 18.08
CA PHE A 115 12.97 2.80 18.64
C PHE A 115 11.54 2.87 18.09
N ASP A 116 10.54 3.06 18.95
CA ASP A 116 9.14 3.27 18.52
C ASP A 116 8.97 4.66 17.90
N VAL A 117 9.01 4.70 16.57
CA VAL A 117 8.84 5.93 15.78
C VAL A 117 7.51 6.63 16.02
N SER A 118 6.47 5.97 16.54
CA SER A 118 5.20 6.63 16.86
C SER A 118 5.33 7.68 17.98
N LEU A 119 6.42 7.63 18.75
CA LEU A 119 6.78 8.59 19.79
C LEU A 119 7.26 9.94 19.22
N THR A 120 7.69 9.95 17.96
CA THR A 120 8.13 11.17 17.27
C THR A 120 6.96 12.10 16.92
N GLY A 121 5.72 11.64 17.08
CA GLY A 121 4.50 12.36 16.70
C GLY A 121 4.04 12.07 15.27
N PHE A 122 4.86 11.39 14.45
CA PHE A 122 4.42 10.86 13.16
C PHE A 122 3.52 9.64 13.35
N ASP A 123 2.40 9.62 12.65
CA ASP A 123 1.61 8.41 12.51
C ASP A 123 2.09 7.53 11.33
N PRO A 124 1.67 6.25 11.27
CA PRO A 124 2.12 5.34 10.22
C PRO A 124 1.82 5.81 8.79
N ALA A 125 0.75 6.58 8.57
CA ALA A 125 0.41 7.08 7.24
C ALA A 125 1.34 8.22 6.83
N GLU A 126 1.68 9.12 7.76
CA GLU A 126 2.68 10.18 7.54
C GLU A 126 4.07 9.61 7.25
N LEU A 127 4.44 8.50 7.91
CA LEU A 127 5.69 7.79 7.64
C LEU A 127 5.69 7.12 6.26
N ASP A 128 4.61 6.43 5.88
CA ASP A 128 4.51 5.79 4.56
C ASP A 128 4.61 6.83 3.44
N ASP A 129 3.98 8.00 3.61
CA ASP A 129 4.06 9.11 2.65
C ASP A 129 5.49 9.69 2.55
N LEU A 130 6.20 9.81 3.68
CA LEU A 130 7.58 10.30 3.71
C LEU A 130 8.56 9.43 2.91
N PHE A 131 8.42 8.11 2.99
CA PHE A 131 9.31 7.16 2.30
C PHE A 131 8.83 6.76 0.90
N LYS A 132 7.69 7.30 0.47
CA LYS A 132 6.99 6.82 -0.72
C LYS A 132 7.79 7.03 -2.00
N ASP A 133 8.39 8.21 -2.16
CA ASP A 133 9.15 8.54 -3.37
C ASP A 133 10.45 7.72 -3.45
N ASP A 134 11.14 7.49 -2.34
CA ASP A 134 12.32 6.61 -2.28
C ASP A 134 11.96 5.16 -2.66
N ILE A 135 10.85 4.64 -2.13
CA ILE A 135 10.36 3.30 -2.49
C ILE A 135 10.05 3.26 -3.97
N LYS A 136 9.32 4.25 -4.48
CA LYS A 136 8.90 4.35 -5.88
C LYS A 136 10.10 4.40 -6.83
N ASP A 137 11.12 5.19 -6.51
CA ASP A 137 12.33 5.33 -7.31
C ASP A 137 13.22 4.08 -7.25
N GLY A 138 13.08 3.28 -6.18
CA GLY A 138 13.73 1.97 -6.04
C GLY A 138 13.06 0.83 -6.81
N VAL A 139 11.81 1.00 -7.29
CA VAL A 139 11.11 -0.06 -8.03
C VAL A 139 11.69 -0.22 -9.44
N HIS A 140 12.06 -1.44 -9.79
CA HIS A 140 12.67 -1.76 -11.08
C HIS A 140 12.21 -3.13 -11.60
N ASP A 141 12.24 -3.29 -12.92
CA ASP A 141 12.06 -4.59 -13.56
C ASP A 141 13.25 -5.51 -13.25
N ASP A 142 13.00 -6.82 -13.19
CA ASP A 142 14.01 -7.86 -13.08
C ASP A 142 14.46 -8.39 -14.45
N ASP A 143 15.45 -9.28 -14.45
CA ASP A 143 16.01 -9.91 -15.65
C ASP A 143 15.62 -11.43 -15.74
N PHE A 144 14.58 -11.88 -15.02
CA PHE A 144 14.20 -13.29 -14.93
C PHE A 144 13.76 -13.88 -16.27
N ASP A 145 14.34 -15.03 -16.67
CA ASP A 145 14.03 -15.72 -17.93
C ASP A 145 12.84 -16.69 -17.78
N VAL A 146 11.63 -16.14 -17.93
CA VAL A 146 10.36 -16.91 -17.87
C VAL A 146 10.32 -18.04 -18.90
N ASP A 147 10.79 -17.81 -20.12
CA ASP A 147 10.72 -18.80 -21.21
C ASP A 147 11.66 -19.98 -20.98
N ALA A 148 12.84 -19.73 -20.40
CA ALA A 148 13.74 -20.80 -19.98
C ALA A 148 13.13 -21.63 -18.83
N GLU A 149 12.45 -20.97 -17.90
CA GLU A 149 11.83 -21.66 -16.76
C GLU A 149 10.64 -22.52 -17.19
N LEU A 150 9.77 -22.04 -18.07
CA LEU A 150 8.61 -22.80 -18.58
C LEU A 150 8.96 -24.11 -19.31
N LYS A 151 10.23 -24.26 -19.73
CA LYS A 151 10.77 -25.49 -20.36
C LYS A 151 11.23 -26.53 -19.34
N LYS A 152 11.39 -26.18 -18.06
CA LYS A 152 11.82 -27.09 -17.01
C LYS A 152 10.66 -27.99 -16.55
N PRO A 153 10.94 -29.13 -15.90
CA PRO A 153 9.92 -29.97 -15.29
C PRO A 153 9.13 -29.21 -14.23
N VAL A 154 7.82 -29.47 -14.18
CA VAL A 154 6.90 -28.85 -13.23
C VAL A 154 6.98 -29.55 -11.87
N PHE A 155 7.06 -28.81 -10.77
CA PHE A 155 7.09 -29.35 -9.40
C PHE A 155 5.90 -28.89 -8.56
N SER A 156 5.29 -27.73 -8.85
CA SER A 156 4.00 -27.34 -8.28
C SER A 156 2.88 -28.27 -8.73
N LYS A 157 1.85 -28.38 -7.87
CA LYS A 157 0.65 -29.17 -8.13
C LYS A 157 -0.58 -28.37 -7.75
N THR A 158 -1.66 -28.61 -8.48
CA THR A 158 -2.98 -28.07 -8.17
C THR A 158 -3.34 -28.37 -6.72
N GLY A 159 -3.76 -27.32 -6.00
CA GLY A 159 -4.03 -27.37 -4.57
C GLY A 159 -2.80 -27.12 -3.70
N ASP A 160 -1.62 -26.82 -4.23
CA ASP A 160 -0.50 -26.37 -3.41
C ASP A 160 -0.74 -24.96 -2.87
N VAL A 161 -0.27 -24.72 -1.63
CA VAL A 161 -0.18 -23.39 -1.03
C VAL A 161 1.28 -23.10 -0.73
N TRP A 162 1.90 -22.25 -1.53
CA TRP A 162 3.27 -21.77 -1.34
C TRP A 162 3.29 -20.60 -0.36
N GLN A 163 4.20 -20.65 0.61
CA GLN A 163 4.63 -19.53 1.44
C GLN A 163 5.95 -19.02 0.88
N LEU A 164 6.01 -17.74 0.52
CA LEU A 164 7.13 -17.08 -0.13
C LEU A 164 7.53 -15.86 0.71
N GLY A 165 8.30 -16.08 1.78
CA GLY A 165 8.57 -15.04 2.79
C GLY A 165 7.27 -14.56 3.42
N THR A 166 6.87 -13.31 3.19
CA THR A 166 5.59 -12.75 3.66
C THR A 166 4.42 -12.94 2.68
N HIS A 167 4.69 -13.44 1.48
CA HIS A 167 3.73 -13.64 0.40
C HIS A 167 3.16 -15.06 0.40
N ARG A 168 2.05 -15.24 -0.30
CA ARG A 168 1.41 -16.55 -0.49
C ARG A 168 0.94 -16.73 -1.91
N LEU A 169 1.08 -17.95 -2.42
CA LEU A 169 0.60 -18.34 -3.74
C LEU A 169 -0.21 -19.63 -3.62
N PHE A 170 -1.42 -19.62 -4.17
CA PHE A 170 -2.25 -20.81 -4.30
C PHE A 170 -2.29 -21.28 -5.75
N CYS A 171 -1.94 -22.55 -5.99
CA CYS A 171 -2.06 -23.18 -7.29
C CYS A 171 -3.50 -23.69 -7.48
N GLY A 172 -4.32 -23.00 -8.27
CA GLY A 172 -5.71 -23.40 -8.49
C GLY A 172 -6.58 -22.37 -9.19
N ASP A 173 -7.89 -22.60 -9.15
CA ASP A 173 -8.89 -21.80 -9.87
C ASP A 173 -9.42 -20.64 -9.01
N SER A 174 -9.17 -19.41 -9.44
CA SER A 174 -9.61 -18.19 -8.77
C SER A 174 -11.11 -17.88 -8.91
N THR A 175 -11.85 -18.67 -9.69
CA THR A 175 -13.32 -18.60 -9.68
C THR A 175 -13.94 -19.34 -8.49
N GLN A 176 -13.14 -20.09 -7.72
CA GLN A 176 -13.61 -20.92 -6.62
C GLN A 176 -13.39 -20.23 -5.26
N PRO A 177 -14.42 -20.10 -4.39
CA PRO A 177 -14.27 -19.53 -3.06
C PRO A 177 -13.23 -20.26 -2.18
N GLU A 178 -13.06 -21.57 -2.36
CA GLU A 178 -12.08 -22.38 -1.64
C GLU A 178 -10.65 -21.86 -1.83
N ALA A 179 -10.30 -21.38 -3.03
CA ALA A 179 -8.98 -20.84 -3.34
C ALA A 179 -8.61 -19.72 -2.36
N TYR A 180 -9.54 -18.80 -2.12
CA TYR A 180 -9.35 -17.68 -1.21
C TYR A 180 -9.34 -18.07 0.26
N GLN A 181 -10.15 -19.05 0.66
CA GLN A 181 -10.13 -19.58 2.03
C GLN A 181 -8.74 -20.15 2.37
N ARG A 182 -8.19 -20.94 1.44
CA ARG A 182 -6.87 -21.56 1.60
C ARG A 182 -5.73 -20.53 1.53
N LEU A 183 -5.83 -19.58 0.61
CA LEU A 183 -4.83 -18.53 0.40
C LEU A 183 -4.79 -17.51 1.53
N LEU A 184 -5.93 -17.02 2.00
CA LEU A 184 -6.00 -15.89 2.93
C LEU A 184 -5.91 -16.31 4.40
N GLN A 185 -6.49 -17.47 4.77
CA GLN A 185 -6.61 -17.90 6.18
C GLN A 185 -7.14 -16.79 7.11
N GLY A 186 -8.08 -15.98 6.62
CA GLY A 186 -8.68 -14.87 7.38
C GLY A 186 -7.90 -13.55 7.33
N ALA A 187 -6.78 -13.47 6.63
CA ALA A 187 -6.09 -12.20 6.40
C ALA A 187 -6.99 -11.23 5.61
N PRO A 188 -7.05 -9.93 5.99
CA PRO A 188 -7.79 -8.94 5.23
C PRO A 188 -7.10 -8.66 3.90
N VAL A 189 -7.88 -8.34 2.86
CA VAL A 189 -7.39 -7.90 1.53
C VAL A 189 -7.60 -6.39 1.42
N ASN A 190 -6.50 -5.63 1.45
CA ASN A 190 -6.54 -4.16 1.44
C ASN A 190 -6.54 -3.56 0.03
N LEU A 191 -6.15 -4.35 -0.97
CA LEU A 191 -6.07 -3.92 -2.35
C LEU A 191 -6.16 -5.13 -3.29
N VAL A 192 -6.85 -4.97 -4.42
CA VAL A 192 -6.82 -5.94 -5.52
C VAL A 192 -6.17 -5.27 -6.72
N VAL A 193 -5.11 -5.88 -7.27
CA VAL A 193 -4.50 -5.49 -8.54
C VAL A 193 -4.36 -6.75 -9.37
N THR A 194 -5.01 -6.80 -10.54
CA THR A 194 -5.07 -8.04 -11.29
C THR A 194 -5.25 -7.84 -12.79
N ASP A 195 -4.84 -8.87 -13.54
CA ASP A 195 -4.84 -8.91 -15.01
C ASP A 195 -5.46 -10.22 -15.51
N PRO A 196 -6.81 -10.34 -15.51
CA PRO A 196 -7.50 -11.55 -15.95
C PRO A 196 -7.25 -11.84 -17.44
N PRO A 197 -7.48 -13.07 -17.93
CA PRO A 197 -7.46 -13.38 -19.36
C PRO A 197 -8.38 -12.46 -20.17
N TYR A 198 -7.97 -12.10 -21.38
CA TYR A 198 -8.62 -11.08 -22.22
C TYR A 198 -9.57 -11.64 -23.28
N ASN A 199 -9.69 -12.95 -23.36
CA ASN A 199 -10.50 -13.64 -24.36
C ASN A 199 -10.09 -13.35 -25.82
N VAL A 200 -8.81 -13.02 -26.05
CA VAL A 200 -8.29 -12.62 -27.37
C VAL A 200 -7.67 -13.78 -28.15
N ASN A 201 -7.80 -15.01 -27.63
CA ASN A 201 -7.22 -16.23 -28.17
C ASN A 201 -5.70 -16.09 -28.40
N TYR A 202 -5.00 -15.61 -27.37
CA TYR A 202 -3.57 -15.38 -27.42
C TYR A 202 -2.79 -16.70 -27.55
N GLU A 203 -1.85 -16.72 -28.50
CA GLU A 203 -0.91 -17.82 -28.71
C GLU A 203 0.51 -17.26 -28.87
N GLY A 204 1.37 -17.55 -27.90
CA GLY A 204 2.77 -17.15 -27.86
C GLY A 204 3.73 -18.33 -27.85
N ARG A 205 5.04 -18.07 -27.77
CA ARG A 205 6.05 -19.14 -27.62
C ARG A 205 5.91 -19.92 -26.31
N ALA A 206 5.39 -19.28 -25.27
CA ALA A 206 5.03 -19.87 -23.98
C ALA A 206 3.74 -20.73 -24.02
N GLY A 207 3.04 -20.79 -25.16
CA GLY A 207 1.80 -21.53 -25.35
C GLY A 207 0.54 -20.65 -25.38
N LYS A 208 -0.61 -21.27 -25.08
CA LYS A 208 -1.92 -20.60 -25.02
C LYS A 208 -2.29 -20.28 -23.58
N ILE A 209 -2.88 -19.11 -23.36
CA ILE A 209 -3.43 -18.74 -22.06
C ILE A 209 -4.71 -19.55 -21.81
N LYS A 210 -4.80 -20.21 -20.66
CA LYS A 210 -6.00 -20.95 -20.26
C LYS A 210 -7.17 -19.97 -20.10
N ASN A 211 -8.36 -20.38 -20.56
CA ASN A 211 -9.60 -19.57 -20.54
C ASN A 211 -9.57 -18.27 -21.37
N ASP A 212 -8.62 -18.11 -22.29
CA ASP A 212 -8.49 -16.92 -23.16
C ASP A 212 -9.22 -17.08 -24.52
N HIS A 213 -10.11 -18.07 -24.66
CA HIS A 213 -10.97 -18.27 -25.83
C HIS A 213 -12.27 -18.98 -25.43
N LEU A 214 -13.15 -18.23 -24.80
CA LEU A 214 -14.50 -18.61 -24.39
C LEU A 214 -15.54 -17.89 -25.26
N GLN A 215 -16.69 -18.54 -25.41
CA GLN A 215 -17.87 -17.87 -25.95
C GLN A 215 -18.28 -16.71 -25.03
N ASN A 216 -18.82 -15.63 -25.63
CA ASN A 216 -19.12 -14.37 -24.93
C ASN A 216 -19.82 -14.56 -23.56
N ASP A 217 -20.88 -15.35 -23.51
CA ASP A 217 -21.65 -15.55 -22.26
C ASP A 217 -20.84 -16.31 -21.20
N LYS A 218 -20.05 -17.31 -21.62
CA LYS A 218 -19.15 -18.05 -20.71
C LYS A 218 -18.02 -17.19 -20.19
N PHE A 219 -17.52 -16.26 -21.00
CA PHE A 219 -16.48 -15.33 -20.57
C PHE A 219 -17.02 -14.34 -19.54
N TYR A 220 -18.23 -13.82 -19.74
CA TYR A 220 -18.91 -13.02 -18.73
C TYR A 220 -19.15 -13.80 -17.42
N GLU A 221 -19.63 -15.05 -17.50
CA GLU A 221 -19.84 -15.90 -16.31
C GLU A 221 -18.53 -16.14 -15.55
N PHE A 222 -17.45 -16.41 -16.27
CA PHE A 222 -16.09 -16.54 -15.70
C PHE A 222 -15.66 -15.26 -14.95
N LEU A 223 -15.76 -14.10 -15.59
CA LEU A 223 -15.41 -12.82 -14.96
C LEU A 223 -16.28 -12.53 -13.74
N LEU A 224 -17.59 -12.79 -13.84
CA LEU A 224 -18.53 -12.57 -12.73
C LEU A 224 -18.19 -13.44 -11.53
N ALA A 225 -17.86 -14.72 -11.74
CA ALA A 225 -17.45 -15.63 -10.67
C ALA A 225 -16.17 -15.14 -9.97
N ALA A 226 -15.14 -14.79 -10.74
CA ALA A 226 -13.89 -14.28 -10.20
C ALA A 226 -14.08 -12.96 -9.42
N PHE A 227 -14.79 -11.98 -10.00
CA PHE A 227 -15.05 -10.69 -9.36
C PHE A 227 -15.93 -10.82 -8.12
N THR A 228 -16.87 -11.77 -8.10
CA THR A 228 -17.68 -12.05 -6.89
C THR A 228 -16.81 -12.57 -5.75
N CYS A 229 -15.83 -13.43 -6.05
CA CYS A 229 -14.89 -13.91 -5.04
C CYS A 229 -14.00 -12.77 -4.52
N MET A 230 -13.45 -11.94 -5.42
CA MET A 230 -12.68 -10.75 -5.04
C MET A 230 -13.49 -9.80 -4.16
N HIS A 231 -14.73 -9.49 -4.54
CA HIS A 231 -15.62 -8.62 -3.77
C HIS A 231 -15.88 -9.16 -2.37
N THR A 232 -16.01 -10.49 -2.24
CA THR A 232 -16.30 -11.15 -0.97
C THR A 232 -15.17 -11.00 0.03
N VAL A 233 -13.91 -11.08 -0.43
CA VAL A 233 -12.73 -11.09 0.46
C VAL A 233 -12.07 -9.73 0.63
N MET A 234 -12.34 -8.78 -0.26
CA MET A 234 -11.83 -7.42 -0.20
C MET A 234 -12.33 -6.72 1.09
N ALA A 235 -11.50 -5.90 1.72
CA ALA A 235 -11.94 -5.06 2.83
C ALA A 235 -12.97 -4.01 2.33
N ASP A 236 -13.74 -3.42 3.25
CA ASP A 236 -14.79 -2.47 2.87
C ASP A 236 -14.25 -1.09 2.48
N ASP A 237 -13.01 -0.78 2.80
CA ASP A 237 -12.28 0.46 2.48
C ASP A 237 -11.23 0.27 1.36
N ALA A 238 -11.12 -0.95 0.83
CA ALA A 238 -10.13 -1.33 -0.17
C ALA A 238 -10.53 -0.95 -1.61
N SER A 239 -9.50 -0.86 -2.45
CA SER A 239 -9.62 -0.55 -3.88
C SER A 239 -9.41 -1.79 -4.74
N ILE A 240 -9.87 -1.71 -5.99
CA ILE A 240 -9.61 -2.71 -7.02
C ILE A 240 -9.18 -2.06 -8.33
N TYR A 241 -8.14 -2.65 -8.94
CA TYR A 241 -7.62 -2.33 -10.27
C TYR A 241 -7.65 -3.59 -11.14
N VAL A 242 -8.33 -3.51 -12.29
CA VAL A 242 -8.47 -4.63 -13.22
C VAL A 242 -8.01 -4.23 -14.61
N PHE A 243 -6.85 -4.73 -15.03
CA PHE A 243 -6.38 -4.61 -16.40
C PHE A 243 -7.28 -5.44 -17.34
N HIS A 244 -7.57 -4.93 -18.54
CA HIS A 244 -8.41 -5.66 -19.49
C HIS A 244 -8.10 -5.30 -20.95
N ALA A 245 -8.56 -6.13 -21.89
CA ALA A 245 -8.63 -5.74 -23.30
C ALA A 245 -9.82 -4.82 -23.57
N ASP A 246 -9.61 -3.74 -24.33
CA ASP A 246 -10.68 -2.79 -24.66
C ASP A 246 -11.80 -3.45 -25.50
N THR A 247 -11.45 -4.43 -26.34
CA THR A 247 -12.42 -5.21 -27.13
C THR A 247 -13.43 -5.99 -26.29
N GLU A 248 -13.05 -6.38 -25.07
CA GLU A 248 -13.91 -7.07 -24.10
C GLU A 248 -14.43 -6.15 -23.00
N GLY A 249 -14.25 -4.82 -23.16
CA GLY A 249 -14.57 -3.84 -22.13
C GLY A 249 -16.03 -3.90 -21.65
N LEU A 250 -16.97 -4.33 -22.49
CA LEU A 250 -18.36 -4.54 -22.09
C LEU A 250 -18.50 -5.67 -21.05
N ASN A 251 -17.89 -6.84 -21.29
CA ASN A 251 -17.97 -7.98 -20.39
C ASN A 251 -17.32 -7.68 -19.04
N PHE A 252 -16.13 -7.06 -19.06
CA PHE A 252 -15.45 -6.63 -17.84
C PHE A 252 -16.27 -5.63 -17.03
N ARG A 253 -16.78 -4.56 -17.64
CA ARG A 253 -17.57 -3.54 -16.91
C ARG A 253 -18.88 -4.10 -16.36
N LYS A 254 -19.56 -4.96 -17.13
CA LYS A 254 -20.80 -5.60 -16.72
C LYS A 254 -20.55 -6.52 -15.51
N ALA A 255 -19.60 -7.45 -15.62
CA ALA A 255 -19.25 -8.36 -14.54
C ALA A 255 -18.79 -7.60 -13.28
N PHE A 256 -18.00 -6.53 -13.45
CA PHE A 256 -17.51 -5.69 -12.34
C PHE A 256 -18.66 -5.04 -11.57
N SER A 257 -19.62 -4.43 -12.28
CA SER A 257 -20.80 -3.84 -11.66
C SER A 257 -21.70 -4.89 -10.99
N ASP A 258 -21.95 -6.02 -11.68
CA ASP A 258 -22.84 -7.08 -11.21
C ASP A 258 -22.28 -7.82 -9.99
N ALA A 259 -20.95 -7.95 -9.88
CA ALA A 259 -20.26 -8.45 -8.70
C ALA A 259 -20.37 -7.53 -7.47
N GLY A 260 -20.87 -6.29 -7.63
CA GLY A 260 -21.11 -5.36 -6.53
C GLY A 260 -20.09 -4.22 -6.41
N PHE A 261 -19.19 -4.06 -7.37
CA PHE A 261 -18.23 -2.94 -7.36
C PHE A 261 -18.82 -1.66 -7.96
N TYR A 262 -18.44 -0.53 -7.37
CA TYR A 262 -18.61 0.81 -7.93
C TYR A 262 -17.44 1.11 -8.85
N LEU A 263 -17.72 1.32 -10.13
CA LEU A 263 -16.73 1.71 -11.12
C LEU A 263 -16.51 3.22 -11.03
N SER A 264 -15.40 3.63 -10.43
CA SER A 264 -15.04 5.05 -10.30
C SER A 264 -14.52 5.62 -11.61
N GLY A 265 -13.78 4.82 -12.37
CA GLY A 265 -13.14 5.28 -13.59
C GLY A 265 -12.41 4.17 -14.33
N CYS A 266 -11.80 4.57 -15.45
CA CYS A 266 -10.94 3.72 -16.24
C CYS A 266 -9.63 4.47 -16.47
N CYS A 267 -8.56 3.98 -15.86
CA CYS A 267 -7.21 4.42 -16.17
C CYS A 267 -6.74 3.76 -17.47
N ILE A 268 -5.71 4.33 -18.08
CA ILE A 268 -5.13 3.88 -19.34
C ILE A 268 -3.62 3.78 -19.15
N TRP A 269 -3.08 2.56 -19.21
CA TRP A 269 -1.65 2.37 -19.39
C TRP A 269 -1.29 2.68 -20.83
N LYS A 270 -0.60 3.80 -21.07
CA LYS A 270 -0.04 4.19 -22.36
C LYS A 270 1.37 3.60 -22.50
N LYS A 271 1.58 2.87 -23.58
CA LYS A 271 2.85 2.22 -23.93
C LYS A 271 3.72 3.15 -24.77
N GLN A 272 5.03 3.00 -24.67
CA GLN A 272 6.00 3.74 -25.49
C GLN A 272 5.95 3.37 -26.97
N SER A 273 5.46 2.17 -27.30
CA SER A 273 5.41 1.65 -28.67
C SER A 273 4.09 0.96 -28.99
N LEU A 274 3.76 0.93 -30.29
CA LEU A 274 2.59 0.25 -30.82
C LEU A 274 2.72 -1.28 -30.65
N VAL A 275 1.60 -1.94 -30.36
CA VAL A 275 1.39 -3.37 -30.55
C VAL A 275 0.77 -3.54 -31.94
N LEU A 276 1.53 -4.12 -32.85
CA LEU A 276 1.09 -4.34 -34.22
C LEU A 276 0.11 -5.53 -34.28
N GLY A 277 -1.01 -5.31 -34.95
CA GLY A 277 -2.05 -6.29 -35.21
C GLY A 277 -2.67 -6.09 -36.59
N ARG A 278 -3.71 -6.89 -36.90
CA ARG A 278 -4.39 -6.87 -38.20
C ARG A 278 -5.39 -5.71 -38.37
N SER A 279 -5.72 -5.02 -37.27
CA SER A 279 -6.62 -3.87 -37.26
C SER A 279 -5.98 -2.67 -37.97
N PRO A 280 -6.77 -1.79 -38.62
CA PRO A 280 -6.27 -0.49 -39.11
C PRO A 280 -5.71 0.40 -38.00
N TYR A 281 -6.25 0.29 -36.78
CA TYR A 281 -5.71 0.96 -35.59
C TYR A 281 -4.85 0.00 -34.78
N GLN A 282 -3.62 0.42 -34.51
CA GLN A 282 -2.67 -0.34 -33.69
C GLN A 282 -2.84 0.03 -32.22
N TRP A 283 -2.79 -0.96 -31.34
CA TRP A 283 -2.95 -0.72 -29.90
C TRP A 283 -1.69 -0.05 -29.34
N GLN A 284 -1.86 1.03 -28.59
CA GLN A 284 -0.76 1.67 -27.85
C GLN A 284 -1.08 1.79 -26.36
N HIS A 285 -2.13 1.12 -25.91
CA HIS A 285 -2.57 1.21 -24.54
C HIS A 285 -3.25 -0.06 -24.05
N GLU A 286 -3.43 -0.14 -22.74
CA GLU A 286 -4.32 -1.09 -22.06
C GLU A 286 -5.17 -0.33 -21.04
N PRO A 287 -6.50 -0.51 -21.05
CA PRO A 287 -7.37 0.04 -20.02
C PRO A 287 -7.27 -0.72 -18.69
N VAL A 288 -7.49 0.01 -17.60
CA VAL A 288 -7.50 -0.49 -16.22
C VAL A 288 -8.75 0.04 -15.53
N LEU A 289 -9.70 -0.85 -15.21
CA LEU A 289 -10.86 -0.46 -14.40
C LEU A 289 -10.38 -0.11 -12.99
N TYR A 290 -10.91 0.97 -12.44
CA TYR A 290 -10.61 1.40 -11.08
C TYR A 290 -11.92 1.61 -10.29
N GLY A 291 -11.98 1.08 -9.08
CA GLY A 291 -13.16 1.18 -8.23
C GLY A 291 -12.98 0.59 -6.84
N TRP A 292 -14.10 0.41 -6.14
CA TRP A 292 -14.21 -0.16 -4.80
C TRP A 292 -15.60 -0.79 -4.62
N LYS A 293 -15.95 -1.33 -3.45
CA LYS A 293 -17.30 -1.90 -3.24
C LYS A 293 -18.37 -0.81 -3.28
N LYS A 294 -19.55 -1.09 -3.86
CA LYS A 294 -20.69 -0.13 -3.88
C LYS A 294 -21.12 0.36 -2.48
N LYS A 295 -21.01 -0.50 -1.47
CA LYS A 295 -21.35 -0.18 -0.07
C LYS A 295 -20.13 0.18 0.77
N GLY A 296 -18.94 0.17 0.16
CA GLY A 296 -17.68 0.45 0.82
C GLY A 296 -17.27 1.90 0.69
N LYS A 297 -16.05 2.15 1.15
CA LYS A 297 -15.29 3.38 0.92
C LYS A 297 -14.02 3.02 0.15
N HIS A 298 -13.24 4.04 -0.16
CA HIS A 298 -11.94 3.90 -0.76
C HIS A 298 -10.99 4.84 -0.01
N GLU A 299 -9.85 4.30 0.43
CA GLU A 299 -8.76 5.08 1.01
C GLU A 299 -7.67 5.36 -0.02
N TRP A 300 -7.31 6.64 -0.14
CA TRP A 300 -6.33 7.15 -1.10
C TRP A 300 -5.10 7.64 -0.35
N TYR A 301 -3.95 7.04 -0.64
CA TYR A 301 -2.70 7.25 0.12
C TYR A 301 -1.69 8.10 -0.66
N THR A 302 -2.17 8.97 -1.56
CA THR A 302 -1.30 9.80 -2.39
C THR A 302 -1.90 11.18 -2.67
N GLY A 303 -1.23 11.95 -3.52
CA GLY A 303 -1.57 13.35 -3.78
C GLY A 303 -2.83 13.52 -4.62
N ARG A 304 -2.91 14.68 -5.28
CA ARG A 304 -3.98 15.01 -6.24
C ARG A 304 -3.47 15.21 -7.66
N LYS A 305 -2.27 14.70 -7.96
CA LYS A 305 -1.56 14.91 -9.25
C LYS A 305 -1.63 13.68 -10.17
N GLU A 306 -2.08 12.56 -9.62
CA GLU A 306 -2.21 11.27 -10.26
C GLU A 306 -3.28 11.37 -11.34
N SER A 307 -2.93 10.93 -12.54
CA SER A 307 -3.79 11.07 -13.71
C SER A 307 -4.34 9.72 -14.15
N THR A 308 -5.38 9.74 -14.98
CA THR A 308 -5.92 8.51 -15.60
C THR A 308 -5.03 7.97 -16.71
N ILE A 309 -3.97 8.66 -17.12
CA ILE A 309 -3.00 8.19 -18.11
C ILE A 309 -1.71 7.81 -17.39
N TRP A 310 -1.31 6.56 -17.52
CA TRP A 310 -0.11 6.01 -16.90
C TRP A 310 0.91 5.70 -17.98
N GLU A 311 2.04 6.39 -17.95
CA GLU A 311 3.10 6.23 -18.95
C GLU A 311 4.21 5.37 -18.35
N PHE A 312 4.22 4.09 -18.71
CA PHE A 312 5.25 3.14 -18.29
C PHE A 312 5.73 2.35 -19.51
N ASP A 313 7.04 2.25 -19.65
CA ASP A 313 7.65 1.50 -20.74
C ASP A 313 7.45 0.00 -20.52
N LYS A 314 7.23 -0.75 -21.61
CA LYS A 314 7.37 -2.21 -21.56
C LYS A 314 8.80 -2.61 -21.22
N PRO A 315 9.03 -3.77 -20.56
CA PRO A 315 10.36 -4.23 -20.20
C PRO A 315 11.25 -4.42 -21.44
N LYS A 316 12.51 -3.97 -21.39
CA LYS A 316 13.43 -3.87 -22.55
C LYS A 316 13.87 -5.22 -23.15
N LYS A 317 13.87 -6.31 -22.37
CA LYS A 317 14.42 -7.62 -22.78
C LYS A 317 13.39 -8.69 -23.14
N ASN A 318 12.11 -8.34 -23.22
CA ASN A 318 11.06 -9.28 -23.59
C ASN A 318 10.68 -9.17 -25.07
N THR A 319 11.64 -9.39 -25.98
CA THR A 319 11.28 -9.57 -27.40
C THR A 319 10.42 -10.82 -27.63
N ASP A 320 10.37 -11.75 -26.68
CA ASP A 320 9.74 -13.06 -26.85
C ASP A 320 8.63 -13.43 -25.83
N HIS A 321 8.42 -12.68 -24.73
CA HIS A 321 7.33 -12.91 -23.76
C HIS A 321 6.32 -11.74 -23.70
N PRO A 322 5.19 -11.80 -24.43
CA PRO A 322 4.36 -10.62 -24.71
C PRO A 322 3.43 -10.12 -23.61
N THR A 323 3.32 -10.82 -22.47
CA THR A 323 2.25 -10.57 -21.48
C THR A 323 2.73 -10.19 -20.07
N MET A 324 4.04 -10.09 -19.82
CA MET A 324 4.53 -9.67 -18.50
C MET A 324 4.37 -8.16 -18.31
N LYS A 325 3.62 -7.76 -17.29
CA LYS A 325 3.48 -6.36 -16.89
C LYS A 325 4.77 -5.84 -16.25
N PRO A 326 5.21 -4.61 -16.55
CA PRO A 326 6.32 -3.97 -15.85
C PRO A 326 6.05 -3.90 -14.33
N ILE A 327 7.08 -4.16 -13.53
CA ILE A 327 6.99 -4.06 -12.07
C ILE A 327 6.67 -2.62 -11.63
N PRO A 328 7.30 -1.56 -12.20
CA PRO A 328 6.96 -0.17 -11.86
C PRO A 328 5.51 0.21 -12.17
N LEU A 329 4.93 -0.34 -13.25
CA LEU A 329 3.52 -0.12 -13.60
C LEU A 329 2.60 -0.69 -12.52
N LEU A 330 2.88 -1.89 -12.03
CA LEU A 330 2.07 -2.54 -11.00
C LEU A 330 2.27 -1.89 -9.64
N ALA A 331 3.48 -1.44 -9.30
CA ALA A 331 3.75 -0.71 -8.06
C ALA A 331 2.98 0.60 -7.94
N TYR A 332 2.67 1.26 -9.06
CA TYR A 332 1.96 2.53 -9.07
C TYR A 332 0.59 2.49 -8.34
N PRO A 333 -0.37 1.61 -8.69
CA PRO A 333 -1.61 1.47 -7.92
C PRO A 333 -1.41 0.92 -6.50
N LEU A 334 -0.33 0.15 -6.23
CA LEU A 334 -0.02 -0.31 -4.85
C LEU A 334 0.25 0.88 -3.94
N LEU A 335 1.13 1.77 -4.38
CA LEU A 335 1.52 2.96 -3.64
C LEU A 335 0.35 3.96 -3.50
N ASN A 336 -0.55 4.03 -4.48
CA ASN A 336 -1.67 4.96 -4.44
C ASN A 336 -2.79 4.53 -3.49
N SER A 337 -3.00 3.21 -3.34
CA SER A 337 -4.20 2.65 -2.70
C SER A 337 -3.89 1.65 -1.57
N SER A 338 -2.66 1.64 -1.06
CA SER A 338 -2.29 0.84 0.12
C SER A 338 -1.07 1.38 0.84
N MET A 339 -0.96 1.09 2.13
CA MET A 339 0.22 1.36 2.95
C MET A 339 1.19 0.17 2.93
N THR A 340 2.43 0.40 3.36
CA THR A 340 3.38 -0.68 3.67
C THR A 340 2.75 -1.75 4.58
N GLY A 341 3.04 -3.02 4.30
CA GLY A 341 2.50 -4.16 5.04
C GLY A 341 1.05 -4.55 4.69
N CYS A 342 0.32 -3.76 3.91
CA CYS A 342 -1.01 -4.14 3.42
C CYS A 342 -0.97 -5.42 2.58
N THR A 343 -2.07 -6.18 2.60
CA THR A 343 -2.24 -7.36 1.74
C THR A 343 -2.83 -6.96 0.41
N VAL A 344 -2.12 -7.29 -0.67
CA VAL A 344 -2.51 -7.11 -2.05
C VAL A 344 -2.90 -8.48 -2.62
N LEU A 345 -4.09 -8.56 -3.20
CA LEU A 345 -4.61 -9.77 -3.82
C LEU A 345 -4.44 -9.71 -5.34
N ASP A 346 -3.85 -10.75 -5.92
CA ASP A 346 -3.82 -10.98 -7.38
C ASP A 346 -4.33 -12.39 -7.73
N PRO A 347 -5.59 -12.54 -8.13
CA PRO A 347 -6.17 -13.83 -8.47
C PRO A 347 -5.80 -14.37 -9.86
N PHE A 348 -4.92 -13.68 -10.61
CA PHE A 348 -4.45 -14.10 -11.93
C PHE A 348 -2.94 -13.85 -12.03
N GLY A 349 -2.17 -14.66 -11.30
CA GLY A 349 -0.76 -14.42 -11.02
C GLY A 349 0.16 -14.33 -12.23
N GLY A 350 -0.09 -15.09 -13.29
CA GLY A 350 0.72 -15.11 -14.50
C GLY A 350 2.20 -15.36 -14.17
N SER A 351 3.09 -14.45 -14.59
CA SER A 351 4.52 -14.54 -14.29
C SER A 351 4.93 -13.96 -12.93
N GLY A 352 3.98 -13.52 -12.09
CA GLY A 352 4.25 -13.07 -10.73
C GLY A 352 4.71 -11.61 -10.58
N SER A 353 4.53 -10.76 -11.60
CA SER A 353 4.99 -9.36 -11.51
C SER A 353 4.33 -8.59 -10.36
N THR A 354 3.07 -8.87 -10.00
CA THR A 354 2.42 -8.23 -8.85
C THR A 354 3.08 -8.63 -7.54
N LEU A 355 3.56 -9.88 -7.44
CA LEU A 355 4.28 -10.37 -6.26
C LEU A 355 5.62 -9.63 -6.11
N LEU A 356 6.39 -9.48 -7.19
CA LEU A 356 7.63 -8.72 -7.13
C LEU A 356 7.41 -7.23 -6.85
N ALA A 357 6.36 -6.63 -7.41
CA ALA A 357 5.99 -5.25 -7.08
C ALA A 357 5.66 -5.11 -5.59
N CYS A 358 4.96 -6.08 -5.00
CA CYS A 358 4.70 -6.10 -3.56
C CYS A 358 5.98 -6.27 -2.74
N GLU A 359 6.88 -7.17 -3.12
CA GLU A 359 8.17 -7.36 -2.45
C GLU A 359 8.98 -6.06 -2.43
N GLN A 360 9.20 -5.44 -3.60
CA GLN A 360 9.98 -4.20 -3.72
C GLN A 360 9.31 -3.00 -3.01
N THR A 361 7.97 -3.02 -2.88
CA THR A 361 7.23 -1.98 -2.16
C THR A 361 6.87 -2.36 -0.72
N LYS A 362 7.38 -3.47 -0.17
CA LYS A 362 7.10 -3.92 1.21
C LYS A 362 5.61 -4.16 1.52
N ARG A 363 4.83 -4.58 0.53
CA ARG A 363 3.44 -5.07 0.69
C ARG A 363 3.44 -6.61 0.69
N ARG A 364 2.36 -7.23 1.15
CA ARG A 364 2.20 -8.70 1.10
C ARG A 364 1.39 -9.09 -0.13
N CYS A 365 1.94 -9.88 -1.05
CA CYS A 365 1.18 -10.41 -2.17
C CYS A 365 0.53 -11.76 -1.84
N TYR A 366 -0.77 -11.86 -2.03
CA TYR A 366 -1.53 -13.10 -1.92
C TYR A 366 -2.10 -13.39 -3.30
N MET A 367 -1.65 -14.49 -3.91
CA MET A 367 -1.83 -14.73 -5.34
C MET A 367 -2.50 -16.06 -5.62
N VAL A 368 -3.31 -16.13 -6.67
CA VAL A 368 -3.81 -17.39 -7.26
C VAL A 368 -3.27 -17.51 -8.68
N GLU A 369 -2.78 -18.69 -9.03
CA GLU A 369 -2.40 -19.03 -10.41
C GLU A 369 -2.89 -20.43 -10.76
N LEU A 370 -3.49 -20.57 -11.95
CA LEU A 370 -4.15 -21.80 -12.38
C LEU A 370 -3.16 -22.82 -12.96
N ASP A 371 -2.11 -22.34 -13.63
CA ASP A 371 -1.13 -23.19 -14.28
C ASP A 371 0.05 -23.50 -13.36
N GLU A 372 0.23 -24.78 -13.07
CA GLU A 372 1.31 -25.31 -12.24
C GLU A 372 2.70 -24.82 -12.70
N LYS A 373 2.94 -24.68 -14.02
CA LYS A 373 4.22 -24.16 -14.52
C LYS A 373 4.41 -22.68 -14.22
N PHE A 374 3.34 -21.89 -14.28
CA PHE A 374 3.42 -20.47 -13.92
C PHE A 374 3.55 -20.32 -12.40
N CYS A 375 2.99 -21.21 -11.59
CA CYS A 375 3.32 -21.27 -10.16
C CYS A 375 4.82 -21.46 -9.92
N ASP A 376 5.46 -22.39 -10.64
CA ASP A 376 6.91 -22.61 -10.53
C ASP A 376 7.73 -21.38 -10.96
N VAL A 377 7.31 -20.71 -12.03
CA VAL A 377 7.88 -19.42 -12.45
C VAL A 377 7.82 -18.41 -11.32
N ILE A 378 6.65 -18.22 -10.70
CA ILE A 378 6.46 -17.26 -9.60
C ILE A 378 7.37 -17.59 -8.42
N VAL A 379 7.42 -18.87 -8.01
CA VAL A 379 8.24 -19.32 -6.88
C VAL A 379 9.73 -19.07 -7.13
N LYS A 380 10.25 -19.45 -8.30
CA LYS A 380 11.67 -19.27 -8.63
C LYS A 380 12.05 -17.82 -8.86
N ARG A 381 11.17 -17.06 -9.51
CA ARG A 381 11.36 -15.63 -9.72
C ARG A 381 11.42 -14.88 -8.39
N TYR A 382 10.59 -15.26 -7.42
CA TYR A 382 10.70 -14.75 -6.05
C TYR A 382 12.04 -15.13 -5.40
N ILE A 383 12.45 -16.40 -5.46
CA ILE A 383 13.74 -16.85 -4.89
C ILE A 383 14.92 -16.08 -5.48
N GLU A 384 14.92 -15.81 -6.79
CA GLU A 384 15.95 -15.01 -7.45
C GLU A 384 15.95 -13.56 -6.96
N GLN A 385 14.77 -12.95 -6.79
CA GLN A 385 14.62 -11.59 -6.25
C GLN A 385 15.20 -11.45 -4.84
N VAL A 386 14.93 -12.42 -3.95
CA VAL A 386 15.39 -12.36 -2.55
C VAL A 386 16.74 -13.04 -2.30
N GLY A 387 17.27 -13.75 -3.29
CA GLY A 387 18.57 -14.42 -3.25
C GLY A 387 18.63 -15.68 -2.37
N SER A 388 17.49 -16.20 -1.89
CA SER A 388 17.44 -17.37 -1.00
C SER A 388 16.08 -18.09 -1.04
N SER A 389 16.10 -19.40 -0.80
CA SER A 389 14.90 -20.25 -0.67
C SER A 389 14.58 -20.63 0.78
N GLU A 390 15.33 -20.11 1.77
CA GLU A 390 15.17 -20.48 3.19
C GLU A 390 13.76 -20.22 3.74
N GLN A 391 13.09 -19.18 3.25
CA GLN A 391 11.72 -18.80 3.65
C GLN A 391 10.66 -19.28 2.64
N VAL A 392 11.00 -20.26 1.80
CA VAL A 392 10.08 -20.83 0.81
C VAL A 392 9.66 -22.24 1.21
N THR A 393 8.36 -22.40 1.42
CA THR A 393 7.75 -23.70 1.75
C THR A 393 6.46 -23.90 0.98
N VAL A 394 6.04 -25.15 0.83
CA VAL A 394 4.74 -25.51 0.24
C VAL A 394 3.97 -26.42 1.17
N THR A 395 2.71 -26.09 1.41
CA THR A 395 1.75 -26.99 2.05
C THR A 395 1.00 -27.78 0.98
N ARG A 396 1.22 -29.09 0.95
CA ARG A 396 0.61 -30.05 0.03
C ARG A 396 -0.05 -31.17 0.82
N ASN A 397 -1.35 -31.39 0.62
CA ASN A 397 -2.13 -32.43 1.32
C ASN A 397 -1.96 -32.40 2.86
N GLY A 398 -1.93 -31.20 3.46
CA GLY A 398 -1.80 -31.01 4.90
C GLY A 398 -0.38 -31.22 5.47
N LYS A 399 0.62 -31.46 4.62
CA LYS A 399 2.04 -31.52 5.01
C LYS A 399 2.78 -30.33 4.42
N THR A 400 3.72 -29.79 5.18
CA THR A 400 4.59 -28.70 4.72
C THR A 400 5.96 -29.24 4.36
N TYR A 401 6.47 -28.79 3.22
CA TYR A 401 7.77 -29.16 2.67
C TYR A 401 8.58 -27.89 2.40
N THR A 402 9.89 -27.95 2.55
CA THR A 402 10.78 -26.87 2.08
C THR A 402 10.85 -26.85 0.56
N TYR A 403 11.27 -25.72 -0.03
CA TYR A 403 11.53 -25.65 -1.47
C TYR A 403 12.47 -26.77 -1.96
N THR A 404 13.57 -26.99 -1.23
CA THR A 404 14.60 -27.96 -1.60
C THR A 404 14.10 -29.40 -1.55
N GLU A 405 13.17 -29.74 -0.64
CA GLU A 405 12.55 -31.06 -0.58
C GLU A 405 11.67 -31.34 -1.80
N VAL A 406 11.02 -30.31 -2.35
CA VAL A 406 10.09 -30.47 -3.49
C VAL A 406 10.79 -30.36 -4.83
N GLU A 407 11.80 -29.51 -4.97
CA GLU A 407 12.60 -29.40 -6.19
C GLU A 407 13.40 -30.69 -6.49
N ALA A 408 13.78 -31.44 -5.46
CA ALA A 408 14.53 -32.69 -5.60
C ALA A 408 13.68 -33.91 -6.06
N THR A 409 12.35 -33.74 -6.18
CA THR A 409 11.39 -34.78 -6.59
C THR A 409 10.91 -34.58 -8.02
#